data_AF-A0AA42TUP9-F1
#
_entry.id   AF-A0AA42TUP9-F1
#
_cell.length_a   1.000
_cell.length_b   1.000
_cell.length_c   1.000
_cell.angle_alpha   90.00
_cell.angle_beta   90.00
_cell.angle_gamma   90.00
#
_symmetry.space_group_name_H-M   'P 1'
#
loop_
_entity.id
_entity.type
_entity.pdbx_description
1 polymer ?
#
loop_
_entity_poly.entity_id
_entity_poly.type
_entity_poly.pdbx_seq_one_letter_code
_entity_poly.pdbx_strand_id
1 'polypeptide(L)'
;MRIHVSFIDRVGITQEVLALLGGRNLNLDAVEMVPPNVYIDAPTLSAAVLEELRGALLQVHGVQSVEVVDILPGQRRRLQLDALLAAMPDPVLAVDDRATVLLANPALVDMCSRPPEGLSIAALFADDALQQSLLAAGFHQPLREVHFAGQPLLLDAQPITEDGRLTGGLLTLYAPSRMGQRLAALHHDHAEGFDSLLGESAPIRALKARALRVASLDAPLLIHGETGTGKELVARACHTVSVRRTAPFLALNCAALPENLAESELFGYAPGAFTGAQRGGKPGLLELANQGTVFLDEIGEMSPYLQAKLLRFLSDGSFRRVGGDREVKVDVRILSATHRDLEKMVSEGSFREDLFYRLNVLNLEVPPLRERGQDILLLAQHFMAQACAQIQRLPCRLAPATFPALLAGRWPGNVRQLQNVIFRAAAICDSNWVEMDDLDIAGTEVAPRVEGAVASLEQAMDEYEKALLEKLYDSHPSSRQLAARLGTSHTAIAKRLRKYGIGKL
;
A
#
# COMPACT_ATOMS: atom_id res chain seq x y z
N MET A 1 -6.67 55.51 4.33
CA MET A 1 -6.66 54.85 5.65
C MET A 1 -7.94 54.02 5.78
N ARG A 2 -7.91 52.92 6.53
CA ARG A 2 -9.10 52.11 6.79
C ARG A 2 -9.54 52.28 8.24
N ILE A 3 -10.82 52.46 8.47
CA ILE A 3 -11.39 52.73 9.80
C ILE A 3 -12.38 51.63 10.15
N HIS A 4 -12.32 51.16 11.39
CA HIS A 4 -13.32 50.32 12.03
C HIS A 4 -14.11 51.17 13.05
N VAL A 5 -15.43 51.19 12.91
CA VAL A 5 -16.35 51.83 13.87
C VAL A 5 -17.19 50.74 14.52
N SER A 6 -17.06 50.57 15.83
CA SER A 6 -17.92 49.68 16.63
C SER A 6 -19.06 50.49 17.22
N PHE A 7 -20.27 49.94 17.21
CA PHE A 7 -21.43 50.59 17.77
C PHE A 7 -22.40 49.60 18.44
N ILE A 8 -23.44 50.12 19.07
CA ILE A 8 -24.59 49.37 19.58
C ILE A 8 -25.63 49.35 18.47
N ASP A 9 -26.06 48.15 18.07
CA ASP A 9 -27.03 48.00 16.98
C ASP A 9 -28.34 48.74 17.30
N ARG A 10 -28.68 49.73 16.46
CA ARG A 10 -29.92 50.50 16.55
C ARG A 10 -30.31 51.01 15.17
N VAL A 11 -31.60 51.28 15.01
CA VAL A 11 -32.13 51.86 13.76
C VAL A 11 -31.44 53.21 13.49
N GLY A 12 -30.95 53.39 12.26
CA GLY A 12 -30.38 54.64 11.76
C GLY A 12 -28.89 54.84 12.02
N ILE A 13 -28.23 54.03 12.85
CA ILE A 13 -26.83 54.28 13.25
C ILE A 13 -25.85 54.24 12.08
N THR A 14 -25.99 53.27 11.18
CA THR A 14 -25.14 53.15 9.98
C THR A 14 -25.33 54.36 9.05
N GLN A 15 -26.55 54.89 8.94
CA GLN A 15 -26.83 56.08 8.14
C GLN A 15 -26.20 57.34 8.77
N GLU A 16 -26.28 57.49 10.08
CA GLU A 16 -25.67 58.63 10.80
C GLU A 16 -24.14 58.60 10.68
N VAL A 17 -23.52 57.42 10.82
CA VAL A 17 -22.06 57.24 10.65
C VAL A 17 -21.63 57.57 9.22
N LEU A 18 -22.34 57.07 8.20
CA LEU A 18 -22.02 57.34 6.79
C LEU A 18 -22.31 58.80 6.38
N ALA A 19 -23.35 59.42 6.93
CA ALA A 19 -23.67 60.83 6.68
C ALA A 19 -22.56 61.78 7.17
N LEU A 20 -21.92 61.47 8.30
CA LEU A 20 -20.77 62.23 8.81
C LEU A 20 -19.55 62.14 7.90
N LEU A 21 -19.33 60.99 7.26
CA LEU A 21 -18.27 60.80 6.26
C LEU A 21 -18.59 61.55 4.97
N GLY A 22 -19.84 61.44 4.48
CA GLY A 22 -20.31 62.12 3.28
C GLY A 22 -20.32 63.65 3.40
N GLY A 23 -20.70 64.18 4.57
CA GLY A 23 -20.72 65.63 4.84
C GLY A 23 -19.34 66.29 4.82
N ARG A 24 -18.26 65.51 4.82
CA ARG A 24 -16.87 65.99 4.72
C ARG A 24 -16.24 65.77 3.34
N ASN A 25 -17.04 65.40 2.33
CA ASN A 25 -16.58 65.13 0.95
C ASN A 25 -15.43 64.09 0.87
N LEU A 26 -15.42 63.10 1.76
CA LEU A 26 -14.43 62.03 1.72
C LEU A 26 -14.82 60.99 0.67
N ASN A 27 -13.88 60.63 -0.21
CA ASN A 27 -14.08 59.54 -1.15
C ASN A 27 -13.88 58.19 -0.44
N LEU A 28 -14.83 57.28 -0.59
CA LEU A 28 -14.81 55.96 0.02
C LEU A 28 -14.68 54.90 -1.06
N ASP A 29 -13.63 54.07 -0.97
CA ASP A 29 -13.39 52.99 -1.94
C ASP A 29 -14.24 51.76 -1.60
N ALA A 30 -14.48 51.50 -0.32
CA ALA A 30 -15.29 50.37 0.15
C ALA A 30 -15.92 50.65 1.52
N VAL A 31 -17.10 50.08 1.75
CA VAL A 31 -17.79 50.06 3.05
C VAL A 31 -18.32 48.66 3.30
N GLU A 32 -17.91 48.04 4.39
CA GLU A 32 -18.35 46.71 4.81
C GLU A 32 -19.11 46.80 6.13
N MET A 33 -20.29 46.19 6.15
CA MET A 33 -21.19 46.20 7.31
C MET A 33 -21.28 44.79 7.89
N VAL A 34 -20.76 44.62 9.10
CA VAL A 34 -20.78 43.36 9.84
C VAL A 34 -21.32 43.68 11.23
N PRO A 35 -22.66 43.64 11.44
CA PRO A 35 -23.25 44.12 12.68
C PRO A 35 -22.57 43.49 13.90
N PRO A 36 -22.20 44.29 14.91
CA PRO A 36 -22.49 45.72 15.09
C PRO A 36 -21.32 46.65 14.68
N ASN A 37 -20.61 46.32 13.60
CA ASN A 37 -19.40 47.01 13.13
C ASN A 37 -19.57 47.53 11.70
N VAL A 38 -18.94 48.66 11.42
CA VAL A 38 -18.77 49.20 10.07
C VAL A 38 -17.28 49.40 9.81
N TYR A 39 -16.81 48.93 8.66
CA TYR A 39 -15.45 49.09 8.19
C TYR A 39 -15.45 49.91 6.90
N ILE A 40 -14.58 50.90 6.83
CA ILE A 40 -14.56 51.89 5.73
C ILE A 40 -13.14 52.01 5.20
N ASP A 41 -12.96 51.91 3.89
CA ASP A 41 -11.72 52.28 3.21
C ASP A 41 -11.84 53.69 2.63
N ALA A 42 -11.07 54.62 3.18
CA ALA A 42 -11.02 56.01 2.77
C ALA A 42 -9.57 56.36 2.41
N PRO A 43 -9.11 56.10 1.17
CA PRO A 43 -7.70 56.23 0.79
C PRO A 43 -7.16 57.65 0.97
N THR A 44 -7.99 58.66 0.76
CA THR A 44 -7.62 60.09 0.84
C THR A 44 -7.67 60.68 2.25
N LEU A 45 -7.96 59.88 3.27
CA LEU A 45 -8.05 60.35 4.65
C LEU A 45 -6.65 60.64 5.23
N SER A 46 -6.46 61.85 5.76
CA SER A 46 -5.24 62.25 6.49
C SER A 46 -5.41 62.08 8.01
N ALA A 47 -4.29 62.00 8.74
CA ALA A 47 -4.31 61.84 10.20
C ALA A 47 -5.03 62.98 10.94
N ALA A 48 -4.89 64.23 10.45
CA ALA A 48 -5.57 65.38 11.04
C ALA A 48 -7.10 65.29 10.88
N VAL A 49 -7.57 64.90 9.69
CA VAL A 49 -9.01 64.73 9.41
C VAL A 49 -9.58 63.53 10.15
N LEU A 50 -8.78 62.47 10.36
CA LEU A 50 -9.17 61.31 11.14
C LEU A 50 -9.45 61.66 12.61
N GLU A 51 -8.64 62.50 13.25
CA GLU A 51 -8.87 62.90 14.66
C GLU A 51 -10.15 63.73 14.82
N GLU A 52 -10.40 64.66 13.91
CA GLU A 52 -11.66 65.41 13.89
C GLU A 52 -12.88 64.53 13.61
N LEU A 53 -12.72 63.52 12.73
CA LEU A 53 -13.76 62.56 12.39
C LEU A 53 -14.04 61.61 13.56
N ARG A 54 -13.00 61.12 14.24
CA ARG A 54 -13.07 60.31 15.46
C ARG A 54 -13.86 61.06 16.53
N GLY A 55 -13.55 62.34 16.74
CA GLY A 55 -14.29 63.21 17.67
C GLY A 55 -15.78 63.31 17.33
N ALA A 56 -16.12 63.53 16.05
CA ALA A 56 -17.52 63.63 15.61
C ALA A 56 -18.27 62.29 15.68
N LEU A 57 -17.64 61.18 15.31
CA LEU A 57 -18.22 59.84 15.35
C LEU A 57 -18.51 59.37 16.78
N LEU A 58 -17.64 59.68 17.74
CA LEU A 58 -17.87 59.34 19.15
C LEU A 58 -19.01 60.14 19.80
N GLN A 59 -19.43 61.27 19.21
CA GLN A 59 -20.62 62.01 19.65
C GLN A 59 -21.92 61.39 19.13
N VAL A 60 -21.86 60.49 18.15
CA VAL A 60 -23.03 59.76 17.67
C VAL A 60 -23.45 58.78 18.76
N HIS A 61 -24.68 58.95 19.26
CA HIS A 61 -25.23 58.09 20.30
C HIS A 61 -25.20 56.61 19.86
N GLY A 62 -24.49 55.78 20.61
CA GLY A 62 -24.34 54.34 20.35
C GLY A 62 -23.03 53.95 19.67
N VAL A 63 -22.18 54.88 19.21
CA VAL A 63 -20.81 54.55 18.78
C VAL A 63 -19.94 54.30 20.01
N GLN A 64 -19.20 53.19 20.01
CA GLN A 64 -18.38 52.74 21.13
C GLN A 64 -16.89 53.00 20.90
N SER A 65 -16.39 52.75 19.69
CA SER A 65 -14.99 52.95 19.35
C SER A 65 -14.80 53.26 17.86
N VAL A 66 -13.69 53.91 17.56
CA VAL A 66 -13.22 54.20 16.20
C VAL A 66 -11.74 53.85 16.15
N GLU A 67 -11.35 52.91 15.32
CA GLU A 67 -9.97 52.41 15.25
C GLU A 67 -9.47 52.40 13.81
N VAL A 68 -8.16 52.57 13.61
CA VAL A 68 -7.54 52.39 12.29
C VAL A 68 -7.19 50.93 12.15
N VAL A 69 -7.59 50.32 11.05
CA VAL A 69 -7.28 48.93 10.75
C VAL A 69 -6.36 48.84 9.54
N ASP A 70 -5.51 47.83 9.50
CA ASP A 70 -4.61 47.63 8.36
C ASP A 70 -5.35 47.01 7.16
N ILE A 71 -6.42 46.25 7.38
CA ILE A 71 -7.13 45.51 6.35
C ILE A 71 -8.63 45.40 6.68
N LEU A 72 -9.50 45.48 5.67
CA LEU A 72 -10.94 45.26 5.84
C LEU A 72 -11.24 43.77 6.08
N PRO A 73 -12.32 43.42 6.81
CA PRO A 73 -12.69 42.03 7.05
C PRO A 73 -12.88 41.18 5.79
N GLY A 74 -13.53 41.72 4.75
CA GLY A 74 -13.76 41.05 3.48
C GLY A 74 -12.46 40.79 2.74
N GLN A 75 -11.57 41.78 2.69
CA GLN A 75 -10.23 41.61 2.14
C GLN A 75 -9.40 40.59 2.94
N ARG A 76 -9.50 40.61 4.28
CA ARG A 76 -8.85 39.61 5.15
C ARG A 76 -9.38 38.21 4.90
N ARG A 77 -10.71 38.04 4.79
CA ARG A 77 -11.35 36.76 4.48
C ARG A 77 -10.92 36.24 3.11
N ARG A 78 -10.81 37.12 2.11
CA ARG A 78 -10.29 36.78 0.79
C ARG A 78 -8.84 36.31 0.86
N LEU A 79 -7.94 37.06 1.51
CA LEU A 79 -6.53 36.65 1.67
C LEU A 79 -6.40 35.31 2.41
N GLN A 80 -7.25 35.06 3.41
CA GLN A 80 -7.28 33.77 4.11
C GLN A 80 -7.73 32.64 3.18
N LEU A 81 -8.77 32.84 2.37
CA LEU A 81 -9.21 31.85 1.38
C LEU A 81 -8.12 31.60 0.32
N ASP A 82 -7.50 32.65 -0.20
CA ASP A 82 -6.41 32.55 -1.17
C ASP A 82 -5.22 31.76 -0.57
N ALA A 83 -4.87 32.03 0.70
CA ALA A 83 -3.82 31.30 1.40
C ALA A 83 -4.17 29.82 1.64
N LEU A 84 -5.42 29.52 1.99
CA LEU A 84 -5.90 28.14 2.15
C LEU A 84 -5.84 27.38 0.82
N LEU A 85 -6.32 28.00 -0.27
CA LEU A 85 -6.27 27.41 -1.61
C LEU A 85 -4.83 27.21 -2.08
N ALA A 86 -3.93 28.15 -1.80
CA ALA A 86 -2.51 28.05 -2.14
C ALA A 86 -1.77 26.96 -1.35
N ALA A 87 -2.20 26.64 -0.13
CA ALA A 87 -1.64 25.56 0.66
C ALA A 87 -2.06 24.17 0.16
N MET A 88 -3.13 24.07 -0.64
CA MET A 88 -3.60 22.80 -1.21
C MET A 88 -2.75 22.42 -2.43
N PRO A 89 -2.05 21.27 -2.40
CA PRO A 89 -1.16 20.86 -3.48
C PRO A 89 -1.89 20.21 -4.67
N ASP A 90 -3.12 19.73 -4.47
CA ASP A 90 -3.98 19.16 -5.52
C ASP A 90 -4.71 20.29 -6.26
N PRO A 91 -4.86 20.24 -7.59
CA PRO A 91 -5.70 21.19 -8.32
C PRO A 91 -7.16 21.14 -7.85
N VAL A 92 -7.69 22.31 -7.47
CA VAL A 92 -9.05 22.48 -6.95
C VAL A 92 -9.73 23.62 -7.70
N LEU A 93 -10.99 23.42 -8.05
CA LEU A 93 -11.86 24.46 -8.61
C LEU A 93 -13.26 24.40 -8.00
N ALA A 94 -13.86 25.57 -7.81
CA ALA A 94 -15.27 25.71 -7.49
C ALA A 94 -16.02 26.16 -8.75
N VAL A 95 -17.19 25.58 -8.99
CA VAL A 95 -18.08 25.95 -10.10
C VAL A 95 -19.47 26.31 -9.59
N ASP A 96 -20.20 27.12 -10.36
CA ASP A 96 -21.61 27.45 -10.10
C ASP A 96 -22.57 26.31 -10.49
N ASP A 97 -23.87 26.54 -10.31
CA ASP A 97 -24.95 25.61 -10.68
C ASP A 97 -25.07 25.34 -12.19
N ARG A 98 -24.32 26.07 -13.02
CA ARG A 98 -24.20 25.89 -14.48
C ARG A 98 -22.87 25.26 -14.89
N ALA A 99 -22.05 24.85 -13.93
CA ALA A 99 -20.69 24.32 -14.14
C ALA A 99 -19.72 25.33 -14.78
N THR A 100 -19.85 26.61 -14.42
CA THR A 100 -18.89 27.68 -14.76
C THR A 100 -17.91 27.86 -13.62
N VAL A 101 -16.61 27.94 -13.90
CA VAL A 101 -15.56 28.11 -12.90
C VAL A 101 -15.68 29.47 -12.21
N LEU A 102 -15.87 29.42 -10.89
CA LEU A 102 -15.91 30.58 -10.00
C LEU A 102 -14.53 30.89 -9.43
N LEU A 103 -13.81 29.85 -9.00
CA LEU A 103 -12.51 29.95 -8.34
C LEU A 103 -11.64 28.76 -8.72
N ALA A 104 -10.34 28.99 -8.79
CA ALA A 104 -9.32 27.97 -8.96
C ALA A 104 -8.16 28.23 -8.00
N ASN A 105 -7.57 27.16 -7.46
CA ASN A 105 -6.35 27.31 -6.68
C ASN A 105 -5.11 27.46 -7.58
N PRO A 106 -3.97 27.93 -7.04
CA PRO A 106 -2.74 28.09 -7.81
C PRO A 106 -2.29 26.81 -8.52
N ALA A 107 -2.45 25.63 -7.90
CA ALA A 107 -2.09 24.36 -8.52
C ALA A 107 -2.84 24.09 -9.83
N LEU A 108 -4.14 24.45 -9.91
CA LEU A 108 -4.88 24.35 -11.17
C LEU A 108 -4.46 25.42 -12.17
N VAL A 109 -4.26 26.66 -11.70
CA VAL A 109 -3.84 27.79 -12.55
C VAL A 109 -2.50 27.50 -13.22
N ASP A 110 -1.55 26.91 -12.51
CA ASP A 110 -0.23 26.53 -13.06
C ASP A 110 -0.33 25.45 -14.16
N MET A 111 -1.38 24.62 -14.11
CA MET A 111 -1.67 23.63 -15.16
C MET A 111 -2.40 24.23 -16.36
N CYS A 112 -3.04 25.40 -16.17
CA CYS A 112 -3.75 26.12 -17.22
C CYS A 112 -2.82 27.08 -17.94
N SER A 113 -2.98 27.24 -19.25
CA SER A 113 -2.31 28.31 -20.00
C SER A 113 -2.96 29.69 -19.82
N ARG A 114 -4.15 29.75 -19.20
CA ARG A 114 -4.95 30.96 -19.00
C ARG A 114 -5.75 30.85 -17.68
N PRO A 115 -6.15 31.97 -17.05
CA PRO A 115 -7.04 31.95 -15.90
C PRO A 115 -8.32 31.16 -16.23
N PRO A 116 -8.68 30.12 -15.46
CA PRO A 116 -9.82 29.26 -15.77
C PRO A 116 -11.16 29.89 -15.37
N GLU A 117 -11.18 30.96 -14.59
CA GLU A 117 -12.40 31.62 -14.13
C GLU A 117 -13.29 32.08 -15.29
N GLY A 118 -14.59 31.82 -15.17
CA GLY A 118 -15.59 32.13 -16.20
C GLY A 118 -15.67 31.11 -17.33
N LEU A 119 -14.77 30.12 -17.41
CA LEU A 119 -14.90 29.01 -18.36
C LEU A 119 -15.93 27.99 -17.87
N SER A 120 -16.61 27.31 -18.80
CA SER A 120 -17.40 26.13 -18.45
C SER A 120 -16.51 24.89 -18.29
N ILE A 121 -16.96 23.90 -17.54
CA ILE A 121 -16.27 22.60 -17.42
C ILE A 121 -16.05 21.95 -18.80
N ALA A 122 -17.03 22.03 -19.70
CA ALA A 122 -16.89 21.51 -21.05
C ALA A 122 -15.74 22.18 -21.81
N ALA A 123 -15.59 23.51 -21.69
CA ALA A 123 -14.52 24.26 -22.33
C ALA A 123 -13.14 24.02 -21.66
N LEU A 124 -13.13 23.81 -20.34
CA LEU A 124 -11.90 23.60 -19.57
C LEU A 124 -11.28 22.22 -19.85
N PHE A 125 -12.10 21.17 -19.91
CA PHE A 125 -11.66 19.78 -20.13
C PHE A 125 -11.80 19.30 -21.58
N ALA A 126 -12.39 20.11 -22.47
CA ALA A 126 -12.79 19.71 -23.81
C ALA A 126 -13.68 18.44 -23.82
N ASP A 127 -14.59 18.33 -22.84
CA ASP A 127 -15.50 17.19 -22.64
C ASP A 127 -16.91 17.67 -22.26
N ASP A 128 -17.80 17.76 -23.24
CA ASP A 128 -19.21 18.11 -23.02
C ASP A 128 -19.96 17.06 -22.18
N ALA A 129 -19.58 15.78 -22.32
CA ALA A 129 -20.22 14.69 -21.61
C ALA A 129 -19.88 14.71 -20.11
N LEU A 130 -18.68 15.19 -19.74
CA LEU A 130 -18.29 15.45 -18.35
C LEU A 130 -19.20 16.50 -17.70
N GLN A 131 -19.41 17.64 -18.36
CA GLN A 131 -20.28 18.70 -17.83
C GLN A 131 -21.72 18.20 -17.65
N GLN A 132 -22.27 17.51 -18.66
CA GLN A 132 -23.61 16.96 -18.59
C GLN A 132 -23.75 15.94 -17.44
N SER A 133 -22.75 15.08 -17.23
CA SER A 133 -22.80 14.09 -16.15
C SER A 133 -22.74 14.73 -14.77
N LEU A 134 -21.90 15.77 -14.59
CA LEU A 134 -21.78 16.51 -13.33
C LEU A 134 -23.09 17.20 -12.96
N LEU A 135 -23.72 17.90 -13.92
CA LEU A 135 -24.99 18.58 -13.70
C LEU A 135 -26.12 17.58 -13.41
N ALA A 136 -26.20 16.47 -14.17
CA ALA A 136 -27.20 15.43 -13.96
C ALA A 136 -27.07 14.75 -12.59
N ALA A 137 -25.84 14.61 -12.09
CA ALA A 137 -25.55 14.02 -10.77
C ALA A 137 -25.56 15.06 -9.63
N GLY A 138 -25.86 16.33 -9.90
CA GLY A 138 -25.81 17.41 -8.91
C GLY A 138 -24.44 17.55 -8.24
N PHE A 139 -23.36 17.37 -9.01
CA PHE A 139 -21.97 17.34 -8.54
C PHE A 139 -21.67 16.27 -7.48
N HIS A 140 -22.49 15.22 -7.39
CA HIS A 140 -22.27 14.09 -6.50
C HIS A 140 -22.12 12.80 -7.32
N GLN A 141 -20.89 12.49 -7.73
CA GLN A 141 -20.59 11.29 -8.52
C GLN A 141 -19.32 10.61 -8.01
N PRO A 142 -19.19 9.28 -8.18
CA PRO A 142 -17.95 8.58 -7.87
C PRO A 142 -16.80 9.14 -8.71
N LEU A 143 -15.59 8.92 -8.19
CA LEU A 143 -14.33 9.31 -8.81
C LEU A 143 -14.30 8.94 -10.30
N ARG A 144 -14.01 9.92 -11.16
CA ARG A 144 -14.01 9.74 -12.61
C ARG A 144 -12.67 10.15 -13.19
N GLU A 145 -12.11 9.37 -14.09
CA GLU A 145 -10.95 9.81 -14.85
C GLU A 145 -11.31 10.90 -15.86
N VAL A 146 -10.47 11.92 -15.93
CA VAL A 146 -10.52 13.02 -16.89
C VAL A 146 -9.13 13.29 -17.45
N HIS A 147 -9.05 13.86 -18.65
CA HIS A 147 -7.79 14.33 -19.22
C HIS A 147 -7.70 15.83 -19.11
N PHE A 148 -6.62 16.31 -18.51
CA PHE A 148 -6.39 17.73 -18.30
C PHE A 148 -4.93 18.07 -18.55
N ALA A 149 -4.68 19.11 -19.36
CA ALA A 149 -3.34 19.51 -19.80
C ALA A 149 -2.50 18.33 -20.37
N GLY A 150 -3.15 17.37 -21.05
CA GLY A 150 -2.50 16.19 -21.61
C GLY A 150 -2.23 15.04 -20.62
N GLN A 151 -2.56 15.20 -19.34
CA GLN A 151 -2.35 14.19 -18.29
C GLN A 151 -3.67 13.54 -17.83
N PRO A 152 -3.68 12.24 -17.53
CA PRO A 152 -4.82 11.59 -16.87
C PRO A 152 -4.87 11.98 -15.39
N LEU A 153 -6.02 12.49 -14.94
CA LEU A 153 -6.30 12.84 -13.56
C LEU A 153 -7.61 12.20 -13.12
N LEU A 154 -7.77 12.03 -11.82
CA LEU A 154 -9.02 11.56 -11.21
C LEU A 154 -9.76 12.74 -10.63
N LEU A 155 -10.94 13.00 -11.17
CA LEU A 155 -11.85 14.06 -10.74
C LEU A 155 -12.79 13.53 -9.65
N ASP A 156 -12.73 14.16 -8.49
CA ASP A 156 -13.71 14.05 -7.42
C ASP A 156 -14.57 15.30 -7.40
N ALA A 157 -15.88 15.13 -7.31
CA ALA A 157 -16.84 16.24 -7.29
C ALA A 157 -17.71 16.15 -6.04
N GLN A 158 -17.82 17.27 -5.33
CA GLN A 158 -18.67 17.41 -4.16
C GLN A 158 -19.63 18.59 -4.35
N PRO A 159 -20.93 18.45 -4.01
CA PRO A 159 -21.88 19.54 -4.12
C PRO A 159 -21.60 20.64 -3.10
N ILE A 160 -21.73 21.89 -3.54
CA ILE A 160 -21.76 23.07 -2.67
C ILE A 160 -23.24 23.43 -2.48
N THR A 161 -23.69 23.42 -1.23
CA THR A 161 -25.06 23.76 -0.87
C THR A 161 -25.11 24.95 0.09
N GLU A 162 -26.06 25.84 -0.14
CA GLU A 162 -26.37 26.98 0.73
C GLU A 162 -27.86 26.92 1.05
N ASP A 163 -28.23 26.93 2.35
CA ASP A 163 -29.60 26.77 2.83
C ASP A 163 -30.36 25.56 2.24
N GLY A 164 -29.63 24.47 1.98
CA GLY A 164 -30.18 23.23 1.40
C GLY A 164 -30.42 23.29 -0.12
N ARG A 165 -30.08 24.40 -0.79
CA ARG A 165 -30.12 24.52 -2.24
C ARG A 165 -28.73 24.31 -2.83
N LEU A 166 -28.63 23.53 -3.91
CA LEU A 166 -27.41 23.39 -4.69
C LEU A 166 -27.04 24.74 -5.32
N THR A 167 -25.88 25.27 -4.97
CA THR A 167 -25.33 26.52 -5.53
C THR A 167 -24.16 26.26 -6.46
N GLY A 168 -23.60 25.05 -6.45
CA GLY A 168 -22.48 24.69 -7.32
C GLY A 168 -21.80 23.38 -6.93
N GLY A 169 -20.54 23.25 -7.33
CA GLY A 169 -19.71 22.07 -7.03
C GLY A 169 -18.26 22.44 -6.75
N LEU A 170 -17.62 21.68 -5.85
CA LEU A 170 -16.18 21.67 -5.63
C LEU A 170 -15.60 20.47 -6.35
N LEU A 171 -14.70 20.70 -7.30
CA LEU A 171 -14.01 19.65 -8.03
C LEU A 171 -12.55 19.64 -7.59
N THR A 172 -12.05 18.45 -7.28
CA THR A 172 -10.64 18.21 -6.96
C THR A 172 -10.06 17.21 -7.95
N LEU A 173 -8.87 17.50 -8.48
CA LEU A 173 -8.16 16.62 -9.39
C LEU A 173 -6.99 15.95 -8.67
N TYR A 174 -6.95 14.63 -8.70
CA TYR A 174 -5.87 13.85 -8.12
C TYR A 174 -5.05 13.16 -9.20
N ALA A 175 -3.74 13.22 -9.10
CA ALA A 175 -2.88 12.32 -9.86
C ALA A 175 -3.07 10.88 -9.33
N PRO A 176 -3.18 9.85 -10.20
CA PRO A 176 -3.30 8.45 -9.75
C PRO A 176 -2.20 8.04 -8.77
N SER A 177 -0.97 8.53 -8.96
CA SER A 177 0.17 8.28 -8.07
C SER A 177 -0.04 8.80 -6.64
N ARG A 178 -0.72 9.94 -6.45
CA ARG A 178 -1.05 10.47 -5.12
C ARG A 178 -2.06 9.59 -4.39
N MET A 179 -2.99 8.98 -5.12
CA MET A 179 -3.88 7.97 -4.53
C MET A 179 -3.10 6.72 -4.13
N GLY A 180 -2.16 6.27 -4.97
CA GLY A 180 -1.25 5.19 -4.61
C GLY A 180 -0.44 5.48 -3.35
N GLN A 181 0.05 6.71 -3.17
CA GLN A 181 0.71 7.14 -1.93
C GLN A 181 -0.21 7.06 -0.71
N ARG A 182 -1.46 7.51 -0.83
CA ARG A 182 -2.44 7.40 0.27
C ARG A 182 -2.77 5.93 0.58
N LEU A 183 -2.94 5.09 -0.43
CA LEU A 183 -3.15 3.65 -0.26
C LEU A 183 -1.95 2.98 0.42
N ALA A 184 -0.73 3.30 0.00
CA ALA A 184 0.49 2.80 0.62
C ALA A 184 0.60 3.24 2.08
N ALA A 185 0.23 4.48 2.41
CA ALA A 185 0.22 5.01 3.77
C ALA A 185 -0.86 4.36 4.67
N LEU A 186 -1.99 3.92 4.11
CA LEU A 186 -2.99 3.14 4.86
C LEU A 186 -2.53 1.71 5.15
N HIS A 187 -1.60 1.18 4.35
CA HIS A 187 -1.07 -0.17 4.48
C HIS A 187 0.27 -0.22 5.26
N HIS A 188 0.67 0.91 5.85
CA HIS A 188 1.97 1.13 6.53
C HIS A 188 2.13 0.43 7.89
N ASP A 189 1.21 -0.46 8.26
CA ASP A 189 1.21 -1.19 9.54
C ASP A 189 2.23 -2.35 9.62
N HIS A 190 3.04 -2.58 8.58
CA HIS A 190 3.98 -3.70 8.54
C HIS A 190 5.42 -3.24 8.74
N ALA A 191 6.13 -3.86 9.69
CA ALA A 191 7.53 -3.57 10.03
C ALA A 191 8.42 -3.32 8.81
N GLU A 192 8.90 -2.09 8.67
CA GLU A 192 9.63 -1.63 7.49
C GLU A 192 11.16 -1.73 7.67
N GLY A 193 11.85 -2.13 6.60
CA GLY A 193 13.32 -2.13 6.55
C GLY A 193 14.01 -3.45 6.90
N PHE A 194 15.34 -3.46 6.81
CA PHE A 194 16.15 -4.68 7.02
C PHE A 194 16.15 -5.19 8.46
N ASP A 195 15.72 -4.36 9.41
CA ASP A 195 15.58 -4.75 10.81
C ASP A 195 14.41 -5.73 11.03
N SER A 196 13.41 -5.73 10.15
CA SER A 196 12.32 -6.71 10.18
C SER A 196 12.74 -8.10 9.71
N LEU A 197 13.85 -8.21 8.96
CA LEU A 197 14.46 -9.49 8.59
C LEU A 197 15.29 -10.04 9.75
N LEU A 198 14.62 -10.61 10.74
CA LEU A 198 15.27 -11.18 11.93
C LEU A 198 16.25 -12.31 11.58
N GLY A 199 17.42 -12.27 12.21
CA GLY A 199 18.47 -13.28 12.09
C GLY A 199 19.88 -12.69 12.01
N GLU A 200 20.84 -13.49 12.47
CA GLU A 200 22.28 -13.19 12.56
C GLU A 200 23.16 -14.29 11.93
N SER A 201 22.56 -15.36 11.41
CA SER A 201 23.29 -16.41 10.70
C SER A 201 24.10 -15.88 9.51
N ALA A 202 25.15 -16.60 9.12
CA ALA A 202 25.97 -16.20 7.98
C ALA A 202 25.15 -16.05 6.67
N PRO A 203 24.21 -16.96 6.34
CA PRO A 203 23.36 -16.81 5.15
C PRO A 203 22.49 -15.57 5.19
N ILE A 204 21.88 -15.23 6.33
CA ILE A 204 20.99 -14.06 6.41
C ILE A 204 21.78 -12.75 6.40
N ARG A 205 22.96 -12.71 7.02
CA ARG A 205 23.87 -11.55 6.92
C ARG A 205 24.35 -11.33 5.48
N ALA A 206 24.68 -12.41 4.77
CA ALA A 206 25.04 -12.35 3.35
C ALA A 206 23.87 -11.84 2.50
N LEU A 207 22.64 -12.33 2.75
CA LEU A 207 21.43 -11.82 2.07
C LEU A 207 21.26 -10.32 2.34
N LYS A 208 21.29 -9.87 3.59
CA LYS A 208 21.15 -8.45 3.96
C LYS A 208 22.19 -7.58 3.25
N ALA A 209 23.46 -7.98 3.27
CA ALA A 209 24.54 -7.24 2.61
C ALA A 209 24.36 -7.17 1.08
N ARG A 210 23.92 -8.27 0.46
CA ARG A 210 23.64 -8.29 -0.98
C ARG A 210 22.42 -7.45 -1.32
N ALA A 211 21.36 -7.57 -0.54
CA ALA A 211 20.10 -6.83 -0.68
C ALA A 211 20.32 -5.32 -0.57
N LEU A 212 21.11 -4.85 0.40
CA LEU A 212 21.48 -3.44 0.52
C LEU A 212 22.17 -2.88 -0.74
N ARG A 213 23.07 -3.65 -1.35
CA ARG A 213 23.76 -3.23 -2.59
C ARG A 213 22.78 -3.12 -3.76
N VAL A 214 21.95 -4.15 -3.99
CA VAL A 214 21.01 -4.18 -5.12
C VAL A 214 19.84 -3.22 -4.94
N ALA A 215 19.46 -2.90 -3.70
CA ALA A 215 18.37 -1.98 -3.39
C ALA A 215 18.64 -0.55 -3.88
N SER A 216 19.91 -0.13 -3.93
CA SER A 216 20.33 1.19 -4.45
C SER A 216 20.20 1.32 -5.97
N LEU A 217 20.11 0.20 -6.70
CA LEU A 217 20.03 0.17 -8.16
C LEU A 217 18.58 0.25 -8.60
N ASP A 218 18.29 1.07 -9.61
CA ASP A 218 16.94 1.21 -10.18
C ASP A 218 16.68 0.21 -11.32
N ALA A 219 16.93 -1.07 -11.06
CA ALA A 219 16.71 -2.15 -12.01
C ALA A 219 15.74 -3.20 -11.44
N PRO A 220 15.11 -4.01 -12.32
CA PRO A 220 14.27 -5.13 -11.89
C PRO A 220 15.03 -6.11 -10.98
N LEU A 221 14.35 -6.58 -9.93
CA LEU A 221 14.92 -7.48 -8.94
C LEU A 221 14.06 -8.74 -8.81
N LEU A 222 14.65 -9.90 -9.06
CA LEU A 222 14.06 -11.21 -8.85
C LEU A 222 14.50 -11.79 -7.50
N ILE A 223 13.54 -12.11 -6.64
CA ILE A 223 13.74 -12.70 -5.31
C ILE A 223 13.30 -14.15 -5.38
N HIS A 224 14.28 -15.05 -5.40
CA HIS A 224 14.04 -16.49 -5.40
C HIS A 224 14.07 -17.03 -3.97
N GLY A 225 13.19 -17.98 -3.66
CA GLY A 225 13.24 -18.69 -2.38
C GLY A 225 11.96 -19.47 -2.10
N GLU A 226 12.08 -20.47 -1.23
CA GLU A 226 10.96 -21.35 -0.86
C GLU A 226 9.77 -20.57 -0.28
N THR A 227 8.59 -21.16 -0.36
CA THR A 227 7.38 -20.61 0.23
C THR A 227 7.54 -20.43 1.74
N GLY A 228 7.12 -19.27 2.26
CA GLY A 228 7.16 -18.96 3.69
C GLY A 228 8.52 -18.51 4.24
N THR A 229 9.51 -18.19 3.39
CA THR A 229 10.83 -17.67 3.78
C THR A 229 10.90 -16.16 4.06
N GLY A 230 9.83 -15.41 3.73
CA GLY A 230 9.75 -13.95 3.92
C GLY A 230 10.21 -13.12 2.72
N LYS A 231 10.02 -13.59 1.48
CA LYS A 231 10.38 -12.86 0.24
C LYS A 231 9.81 -11.43 0.18
N GLU A 232 8.56 -11.23 0.62
CA GLU A 232 7.94 -9.91 0.68
C GLU A 232 8.68 -8.96 1.64
N LEU A 233 9.14 -9.44 2.80
CA LEU A 233 9.93 -8.61 3.74
C LEU A 233 11.24 -8.16 3.09
N VAL A 234 11.88 -9.03 2.30
CA VAL A 234 13.08 -8.67 1.53
C VAL A 234 12.76 -7.60 0.48
N ALA A 235 11.63 -7.73 -0.23
CA ALA A 235 11.19 -6.74 -1.21
C ALA A 235 10.94 -5.37 -0.57
N ARG A 236 10.20 -5.34 0.55
CA ARG A 236 9.92 -4.13 1.33
C ARG A 236 11.20 -3.49 1.86
N ALA A 237 12.10 -4.29 2.43
CA ALA A 237 13.40 -3.80 2.91
C ALA A 237 14.25 -3.20 1.77
N CYS A 238 14.21 -3.77 0.57
CA CYS A 238 14.87 -3.18 -0.59
C CYS A 238 14.24 -1.84 -1.01
N HIS A 239 12.92 -1.72 -0.96
CA HIS A 239 12.24 -0.48 -1.29
C HIS A 239 12.58 0.66 -0.32
N THR A 240 12.59 0.39 1.00
CA THR A 240 12.81 1.42 2.04
C THR A 240 14.19 2.06 2.01
N VAL A 241 15.20 1.36 1.48
CA VAL A 241 16.56 1.90 1.31
C VAL A 241 16.86 2.38 -0.11
N SER A 242 15.89 2.27 -1.03
CA SER A 242 16.05 2.69 -2.42
C SER A 242 15.86 4.21 -2.61
N VAL A 243 16.20 4.70 -3.81
CA VAL A 243 15.90 6.08 -4.22
C VAL A 243 14.40 6.39 -4.24
N ARG A 244 13.54 5.36 -4.30
CA ARG A 244 12.08 5.46 -4.37
C ARG A 244 11.39 5.27 -3.01
N ARG A 245 12.13 5.30 -1.88
CA ARG A 245 11.62 5.01 -0.53
C ARG A 245 10.44 5.89 -0.05
N THR A 246 10.28 7.09 -0.60
CA THR A 246 9.16 7.99 -0.27
C THR A 246 7.98 7.86 -1.25
N ALA A 247 8.13 7.03 -2.27
CA ALA A 247 7.13 6.76 -3.29
C ALA A 247 6.37 5.46 -2.95
N PRO A 248 5.20 5.22 -3.54
CA PRO A 248 4.35 4.09 -3.14
C PRO A 248 5.02 2.72 -3.40
N PHE A 249 4.84 1.79 -2.47
CA PHE A 249 5.11 0.36 -2.65
C PHE A 249 3.79 -0.39 -2.69
N LEU A 250 3.44 -0.94 -3.85
CA LEU A 250 2.20 -1.71 -4.03
C LEU A 250 2.53 -3.16 -4.37
N ALA A 251 1.80 -4.10 -3.79
CA ALA A 251 2.03 -5.53 -3.96
C ALA A 251 0.84 -6.22 -4.63
N LEU A 252 1.13 -7.19 -5.50
CA LEU A 252 0.16 -8.07 -6.13
C LEU A 252 0.63 -9.52 -5.98
N ASN A 253 -0.22 -10.38 -5.41
CA ASN A 253 0.02 -11.82 -5.41
C ASN A 253 -0.63 -12.44 -6.65
N CYS A 254 0.20 -12.92 -7.58
CA CYS A 254 -0.26 -13.45 -8.87
C CYS A 254 -1.01 -14.79 -8.74
N ALA A 255 -0.78 -15.54 -7.65
CA ALA A 255 -1.43 -16.82 -7.40
C ALA A 255 -2.82 -16.68 -6.74
N ALA A 256 -3.12 -15.52 -6.14
CA ALA A 256 -4.32 -15.32 -5.33
C ALA A 256 -5.57 -14.91 -6.13
N LEU A 257 -5.40 -14.47 -7.38
CA LEU A 257 -6.47 -13.87 -8.18
C LEU A 257 -6.66 -14.63 -9.50
N PRO A 258 -7.90 -14.76 -10.00
CA PRO A 258 -8.14 -15.19 -11.37
C PRO A 258 -7.47 -14.25 -12.38
N GLU A 259 -7.07 -14.78 -13.54
CA GLU A 259 -6.33 -14.06 -14.57
C GLU A 259 -6.94 -12.68 -14.93
N ASN A 260 -8.24 -12.62 -15.24
CA ASN A 260 -8.92 -11.38 -15.61
C ASN A 260 -8.89 -10.32 -14.49
N LEU A 261 -8.95 -10.76 -13.23
CA LEU A 261 -8.90 -9.86 -12.08
C LEU A 261 -7.46 -9.40 -11.82
N ALA A 262 -6.47 -10.30 -11.94
CA ALA A 262 -5.06 -9.93 -11.87
C ALA A 262 -4.70 -8.92 -12.97
N GLU A 263 -5.22 -9.09 -14.19
CA GLU A 263 -5.06 -8.14 -15.29
C GLU A 263 -5.64 -6.76 -14.93
N SER A 264 -6.89 -6.74 -14.45
CA SER A 264 -7.60 -5.51 -14.11
C SER A 264 -6.99 -4.79 -12.91
N GLU A 265 -6.45 -5.51 -11.93
CA GLU A 265 -5.72 -4.91 -10.81
C GLU A 265 -4.36 -4.36 -11.26
N LEU A 266 -3.58 -5.11 -12.04
CA LEU A 266 -2.23 -4.67 -12.44
C LEU A 266 -2.27 -3.51 -13.45
N PHE A 267 -3.09 -3.63 -14.49
CA PHE A 267 -3.14 -2.69 -15.62
C PHE A 267 -4.35 -1.75 -15.60
N GLY A 268 -5.33 -1.94 -14.72
CA GLY A 268 -6.55 -1.12 -14.71
C GLY A 268 -7.48 -1.45 -15.88
N TYR A 269 -8.66 -0.82 -15.87
CA TYR A 269 -9.66 -0.98 -16.92
C TYR A 269 -10.29 0.34 -17.33
N ALA A 270 -10.66 0.43 -18.61
CA ALA A 270 -11.37 1.57 -19.17
C ALA A 270 -12.87 1.52 -18.84
N PRO A 271 -13.59 2.67 -18.86
CA PRO A 271 -15.04 2.71 -18.75
C PRO A 271 -15.74 1.70 -19.67
N GLY A 272 -16.62 0.86 -19.11
CA GLY A 272 -17.40 -0.09 -19.90
C GLY A 272 -16.63 -1.30 -20.44
N ALA A 273 -15.42 -1.57 -19.96
CA ALA A 273 -14.60 -2.71 -20.41
C ALA A 273 -15.27 -4.08 -20.24
N PHE A 274 -16.14 -4.25 -19.24
CA PHE A 274 -16.89 -5.48 -18.98
C PHE A 274 -18.19 -5.18 -18.19
N THR A 275 -19.08 -6.17 -18.11
CA THR A 275 -20.34 -6.06 -17.35
C THR A 275 -20.05 -5.88 -15.86
N GLY A 276 -20.45 -4.74 -15.28
CA GLY A 276 -20.16 -4.39 -13.89
C GLY A 276 -18.92 -3.51 -13.69
N ALA A 277 -18.19 -3.18 -14.77
CA ALA A 277 -17.13 -2.17 -14.71
C ALA A 277 -17.70 -0.82 -14.26
N GLN A 278 -16.96 -0.12 -13.40
CA GLN A 278 -17.35 1.23 -13.00
C GLN A 278 -17.41 2.14 -14.23
N ARG A 279 -18.43 3.01 -14.27
CA ARG A 279 -18.63 3.96 -15.38
C ARG A 279 -17.45 4.91 -15.59
N GLY A 280 -16.59 5.11 -14.57
CA GLY A 280 -15.39 5.95 -14.64
C GLY A 280 -14.10 5.18 -14.97
N GLY A 281 -14.13 3.85 -15.11
CA GLY A 281 -12.92 3.02 -15.17
C GLY A 281 -12.22 2.89 -13.82
N LYS A 282 -11.07 2.19 -13.77
CA LYS A 282 -10.22 2.08 -12.57
C LYS A 282 -8.74 2.08 -12.99
N PRO A 283 -7.88 2.91 -12.38
CA PRO A 283 -6.44 2.85 -12.62
C PRO A 283 -5.83 1.56 -12.06
N GLY A 284 -4.83 1.02 -12.75
CA GLY A 284 -4.11 -0.17 -12.30
C GLY A 284 -3.03 0.13 -11.25
N LEU A 285 -2.51 -0.91 -10.61
CA LEU A 285 -1.40 -0.82 -9.66
C LEU A 285 -0.16 -0.17 -10.27
N LEU A 286 0.12 -0.38 -11.55
CA LEU A 286 1.24 0.28 -12.25
C LEU A 286 1.07 1.81 -12.29
N GLU A 287 -0.16 2.32 -12.43
CA GLU A 287 -0.43 3.76 -12.44
C GLU A 287 -0.39 4.36 -11.04
N LEU A 288 -1.00 3.64 -10.09
CA LEU A 288 -0.98 4.01 -8.69
C LEU A 288 0.45 4.01 -8.13
N ALA A 289 1.30 3.12 -8.62
CA ALA A 289 2.70 3.02 -8.22
C ALA A 289 3.66 3.87 -9.07
N ASN A 290 3.19 4.77 -9.93
CA ASN A 290 4.07 5.60 -10.75
C ASN A 290 5.09 6.37 -9.89
N GLN A 291 6.36 6.38 -10.32
CA GLN A 291 7.56 6.82 -9.57
C GLN A 291 7.91 5.97 -8.34
N GLY A 292 7.14 4.92 -8.06
CA GLY A 292 7.29 4.01 -6.93
C GLY A 292 7.74 2.61 -7.36
N THR A 293 7.26 1.61 -6.62
CA THR A 293 7.65 0.21 -6.75
C THR A 293 6.42 -0.69 -6.77
N VAL A 294 6.38 -1.64 -7.71
CA VAL A 294 5.41 -2.73 -7.71
C VAL A 294 6.11 -4.05 -7.39
N PHE A 295 5.59 -4.75 -6.39
CA PHE A 295 6.03 -6.08 -6.00
C PHE A 295 5.06 -7.14 -6.55
N LEU A 296 5.58 -8.07 -7.36
CA LEU A 296 4.84 -9.18 -7.94
C LEU A 296 5.23 -10.47 -7.21
N ASP A 297 4.39 -10.92 -6.28
CA ASP A 297 4.61 -12.19 -5.60
C ASP A 297 4.08 -13.37 -6.43
N GLU A 298 4.78 -14.49 -6.32
CA GLU A 298 4.55 -15.71 -7.10
C GLU A 298 4.46 -15.47 -8.62
N ILE A 299 5.42 -14.73 -9.20
CA ILE A 299 5.45 -14.38 -10.63
C ILE A 299 5.43 -15.60 -11.57
N GLY A 300 5.90 -16.76 -11.11
CA GLY A 300 5.82 -18.03 -11.84
C GLY A 300 4.39 -18.54 -12.07
N GLU A 301 3.39 -18.05 -11.34
CA GLU A 301 1.98 -18.41 -11.53
C GLU A 301 1.28 -17.53 -12.58
N MET A 302 1.98 -16.55 -13.15
CA MET A 302 1.42 -15.65 -14.16
C MET A 302 1.13 -16.38 -15.47
N SER A 303 -0.06 -16.18 -16.04
CA SER A 303 -0.43 -16.76 -17.33
C SER A 303 0.44 -16.26 -18.48
N PRO A 304 0.58 -17.02 -19.59
CA PRO A 304 1.33 -16.56 -20.77
C PRO A 304 0.84 -15.23 -21.35
N TYR A 305 -0.46 -14.96 -21.24
CA TYR A 305 -1.07 -13.71 -21.68
C TYR A 305 -0.61 -12.52 -20.83
N LEU A 306 -0.66 -12.64 -19.50
CA LEU A 306 -0.17 -11.63 -18.58
C LEU A 306 1.35 -11.43 -18.70
N GLN A 307 2.11 -12.52 -18.90
CA GLN A 307 3.56 -12.46 -19.17
C GLN A 307 3.85 -11.58 -20.40
N ALA A 308 3.10 -11.73 -21.48
CA ALA A 308 3.26 -10.92 -22.69
C ALA A 308 2.96 -9.44 -22.44
N LYS A 309 1.94 -9.11 -21.64
CA LYS A 309 1.63 -7.72 -21.26
C LYS A 309 2.69 -7.11 -20.36
N LEU A 310 3.16 -7.85 -19.36
CA LEU A 310 4.22 -7.40 -18.47
C LEU A 310 5.53 -7.16 -19.23
N LEU A 311 5.86 -8.01 -20.19
CA LEU A 311 7.02 -7.84 -21.06
C LEU A 311 6.97 -6.51 -21.85
N ARG A 312 5.79 -6.16 -22.40
CA ARG A 312 5.60 -4.88 -23.09
C ARG A 312 5.85 -3.71 -22.14
N PHE A 313 5.26 -3.78 -20.94
CA PHE A 313 5.49 -2.77 -19.90
C PHE A 313 6.97 -2.61 -19.53
N LEU A 314 7.71 -3.71 -19.32
CA LEU A 314 9.13 -3.70 -18.98
C LEU A 314 10.06 -3.18 -20.10
N SER A 315 9.53 -2.91 -21.29
CA SER A 315 10.34 -2.41 -22.41
C SER A 315 10.58 -0.92 -22.33
N ASP A 316 9.54 -0.13 -22.06
CA ASP A 316 9.61 1.34 -22.05
C ASP A 316 8.66 2.01 -21.04
N GLY A 317 8.00 1.23 -20.18
CA GLY A 317 7.04 1.70 -19.19
C GLY A 317 5.62 1.90 -19.73
N SER A 318 5.34 1.50 -20.97
CA SER A 318 4.05 1.71 -21.61
C SER A 318 3.16 0.48 -21.62
N PHE A 319 1.86 0.69 -21.40
CA PHE A 319 0.84 -0.37 -21.46
C PHE A 319 -0.54 0.21 -21.80
N ARG A 320 -1.53 -0.67 -22.02
CA ARG A 320 -2.94 -0.29 -22.22
C ARG A 320 -3.81 -0.95 -21.17
N ARG A 321 -4.81 -0.21 -20.69
CA ARG A 321 -5.85 -0.72 -19.80
C ARG A 321 -6.71 -1.79 -20.47
N VAL A 322 -7.35 -2.64 -19.68
CA VAL A 322 -8.33 -3.60 -20.19
C VAL A 322 -9.47 -2.85 -20.87
N GLY A 323 -9.79 -3.24 -22.11
CA GLY A 323 -10.82 -2.60 -22.93
C GLY A 323 -10.48 -1.17 -23.41
N GLY A 324 -9.28 -0.67 -23.13
CA GLY A 324 -8.82 0.65 -23.56
C GLY A 324 -7.90 0.59 -24.79
N ASP A 325 -7.98 1.63 -25.61
CA ASP A 325 -7.11 1.86 -26.77
C ASP A 325 -5.92 2.79 -26.45
N ARG A 326 -6.10 3.66 -25.44
CA ARG A 326 -5.09 4.60 -24.98
C ARG A 326 -3.90 3.91 -24.29
N GLU A 327 -2.71 4.32 -24.70
CA GLU A 327 -1.46 3.94 -24.07
C GLU A 327 -1.15 4.85 -22.86
N VAL A 328 -0.79 4.22 -21.75
CA VAL A 328 -0.39 4.86 -20.50
C VAL A 328 1.09 4.57 -20.30
N LYS A 329 1.87 5.60 -19.98
CA LYS A 329 3.29 5.49 -19.70
C LYS A 329 3.56 5.85 -18.25
N VAL A 330 4.21 4.95 -17.53
CA VAL A 330 4.58 5.12 -16.12
C VAL A 330 6.01 4.64 -15.90
N ASP A 331 6.62 5.14 -14.83
CA ASP A 331 7.97 4.77 -14.44
C ASP A 331 7.89 4.06 -13.08
N VAL A 332 8.00 2.73 -13.10
CA VAL A 332 7.81 1.86 -11.93
C VAL A 332 8.96 0.88 -11.85
N ARG A 333 9.58 0.77 -10.67
CA ARG A 333 10.53 -0.30 -10.39
C ARG A 333 9.79 -1.60 -10.10
N ILE A 334 10.14 -2.67 -10.80
CA ILE A 334 9.54 -3.99 -10.60
C ILE A 334 10.43 -4.84 -9.68
N LEU A 335 9.84 -5.30 -8.58
CA LEU A 335 10.38 -6.36 -7.74
C LEU A 335 9.49 -7.59 -7.95
N SER A 336 10.07 -8.76 -8.11
CA SER A 336 9.31 -10.00 -8.33
C SER A 336 9.82 -11.10 -7.41
N ALA A 337 8.93 -11.99 -6.99
CA ALA A 337 9.29 -13.12 -6.16
C ALA A 337 8.68 -14.42 -6.68
N THR A 338 9.37 -15.54 -6.48
CA THR A 338 8.84 -16.87 -6.77
C THR A 338 9.58 -17.95 -6.00
N HIS A 339 8.91 -19.08 -5.76
CA HIS A 339 9.51 -20.32 -5.29
C HIS A 339 9.80 -21.34 -6.41
N ARG A 340 9.39 -21.03 -7.65
CA ARG A 340 9.54 -21.92 -8.80
C ARG A 340 10.85 -21.63 -9.53
N ASP A 341 11.39 -22.69 -10.12
CA ASP A 341 12.54 -22.61 -11.02
C ASP A 341 12.10 -22.06 -12.38
N LEU A 342 12.30 -20.76 -12.58
CA LEU A 342 11.91 -20.09 -13.82
C LEU A 342 12.74 -20.56 -15.02
N GLU A 343 14.01 -20.95 -14.83
CA GLU A 343 14.86 -21.46 -15.92
C GLU A 343 14.30 -22.77 -16.47
N LYS A 344 13.90 -23.67 -15.56
CA LYS A 344 13.20 -24.89 -15.93
C LYS A 344 11.87 -24.60 -16.63
N MET A 345 11.08 -23.66 -16.11
CA MET A 345 9.80 -23.28 -16.74
C MET A 345 9.97 -22.69 -18.15
N VAL A 346 11.05 -21.96 -18.39
CA VAL A 346 11.43 -21.49 -19.73
C VAL A 346 11.73 -22.67 -20.65
N SER A 347 12.51 -23.64 -20.19
CA SER A 347 12.83 -24.84 -20.97
C SER A 347 11.58 -25.68 -21.31
N GLU A 348 10.57 -25.65 -20.43
CA GLU A 348 9.28 -26.34 -20.60
C GLU A 348 8.25 -25.51 -21.40
N GLY A 349 8.57 -24.26 -21.76
CA GLY A 349 7.70 -23.35 -22.51
C GLY A 349 6.53 -22.76 -21.70
N SER A 350 6.51 -22.93 -20.38
CA SER A 350 5.47 -22.40 -19.49
C SER A 350 5.76 -20.97 -19.00
N PHE A 351 7.01 -20.53 -19.15
CA PHE A 351 7.42 -19.15 -18.90
C PHE A 351 8.20 -18.61 -20.09
N ARG A 352 7.99 -17.34 -20.46
CA ARG A 352 8.67 -16.76 -21.61
C ARG A 352 10.13 -16.43 -21.29
N GLU A 353 11.03 -16.85 -22.18
CA GLU A 353 12.47 -16.59 -22.10
C GLU A 353 12.79 -15.08 -22.08
N ASP A 354 12.14 -14.30 -22.94
CA ASP A 354 12.35 -12.84 -23.04
C ASP A 354 11.98 -12.09 -21.76
N LEU A 355 10.89 -12.51 -21.10
CA LEU A 355 10.46 -11.95 -19.82
C LEU A 355 11.42 -12.32 -18.70
N PHE A 356 11.88 -13.59 -18.67
CA PHE A 356 12.84 -14.05 -17.67
C PHE A 356 14.10 -13.19 -17.65
N TYR A 357 14.71 -12.93 -18.81
CA TYR A 357 15.92 -12.10 -18.89
C TYR A 357 15.69 -10.64 -18.49
N ARG A 358 14.48 -10.08 -18.71
CA ARG A 358 14.14 -8.72 -18.25
C ARG A 358 13.88 -8.63 -16.75
N LEU A 359 13.40 -9.70 -16.13
CA LEU A 359 13.16 -9.75 -14.68
C LEU A 359 14.44 -10.10 -13.91
N ASN A 360 15.25 -11.03 -14.42
CA ASN A 360 16.47 -11.54 -13.78
C ASN A 360 17.70 -10.66 -14.07
N VAL A 361 17.55 -9.34 -13.95
CA VAL A 361 18.66 -8.38 -14.07
C VAL A 361 19.47 -8.35 -12.78
N LEU A 362 18.76 -8.24 -11.65
CA LEU A 362 19.30 -8.41 -10.32
C LEU A 362 18.61 -9.61 -9.68
N ASN A 363 19.34 -10.42 -8.92
CA ASN A 363 18.76 -11.52 -8.17
C ASN A 363 19.22 -11.58 -6.72
N LEU A 364 18.30 -12.06 -5.88
CA LEU A 364 18.53 -12.40 -4.48
C LEU A 364 17.94 -13.77 -4.21
N GLU A 365 18.67 -14.59 -3.47
CA GLU A 365 18.21 -15.89 -3.03
C GLU A 365 17.98 -15.84 -1.51
N VAL A 366 16.74 -16.12 -1.10
CA VAL A 366 16.35 -16.13 0.30
C VAL A 366 16.58 -17.54 0.85
N PRO A 367 17.52 -17.71 1.80
CA PRO A 367 17.86 -19.03 2.30
C PRO A 367 16.68 -19.60 3.10
N PRO A 368 16.38 -20.91 2.93
CA PRO A 368 15.37 -21.59 3.71
C PRO A 368 15.76 -21.64 5.19
N LEU A 369 14.75 -21.77 6.06
CA LEU A 369 14.91 -21.67 7.51
C LEU A 369 15.92 -22.69 8.06
N ARG A 370 15.94 -23.91 7.49
CA ARG A 370 16.88 -24.99 7.86
C ARG A 370 18.36 -24.62 7.67
N GLU A 371 18.67 -23.67 6.80
CA GLU A 371 20.06 -23.20 6.57
C GLU A 371 20.45 -22.05 7.51
N ARG A 372 19.49 -21.50 8.27
CA ARG A 372 19.71 -20.34 9.15
C ARG A 372 20.15 -20.71 10.57
N GLY A 373 20.22 -22.00 10.90
CA GLY A 373 20.74 -22.47 12.19
C GLY A 373 20.07 -21.81 13.41
N GLN A 374 20.87 -21.09 14.22
CA GLN A 374 20.40 -20.46 15.46
C GLN A 374 19.33 -19.36 15.28
N ASP A 375 19.17 -18.83 14.06
CA ASP A 375 18.08 -17.88 13.78
C ASP A 375 16.70 -18.51 14.01
N ILE A 376 16.57 -19.84 13.95
CA ILE A 376 15.33 -20.55 14.25
C ILE A 376 14.87 -20.22 15.68
N LEU A 377 15.78 -20.24 16.65
CA LEU A 377 15.45 -19.95 18.05
C LEU A 377 15.12 -18.47 18.27
N LEU A 378 15.87 -17.57 17.61
CA LEU A 378 15.59 -16.14 17.64
C LEU A 378 14.18 -15.83 17.12
N LEU A 379 13.83 -16.40 15.96
CA LEU A 379 12.50 -16.28 15.37
C LEU A 379 11.42 -16.90 16.26
N ALA A 380 11.68 -18.08 16.83
CA ALA A 380 10.74 -18.74 17.72
C ALA A 380 10.43 -17.90 18.96
N GLN A 381 11.43 -17.28 19.57
CA GLN A 381 11.25 -16.37 20.71
C GLN A 381 10.45 -15.11 20.30
N HIS A 382 10.75 -14.54 19.14
CA HIS A 382 10.01 -13.40 18.61
C HIS A 382 8.53 -13.74 18.40
N PHE A 383 8.23 -14.86 17.73
CA PHE A 383 6.86 -15.30 17.50
C PHE A 383 6.14 -15.70 18.78
N MET A 384 6.85 -16.19 19.80
CA MET A 384 6.27 -16.47 21.11
C MET A 384 5.75 -15.18 21.75
N ALA A 385 6.57 -14.13 21.77
CA ALA A 385 6.18 -12.83 22.30
C ALA A 385 4.96 -12.25 21.54
N GLN A 386 4.97 -12.34 20.20
CA GLN A 386 3.85 -11.90 19.37
C GLN A 386 2.58 -12.73 19.64
N ALA A 387 2.70 -14.05 19.73
CA ALA A 387 1.58 -14.94 19.98
C ALA A 387 0.93 -14.65 21.36
N CYS A 388 1.74 -14.51 22.41
CA CYS A 388 1.23 -14.17 23.75
C CYS A 388 0.47 -12.83 23.77
N ALA A 389 1.01 -11.81 23.09
CA ALA A 389 0.34 -10.52 22.96
C ALA A 389 -0.98 -10.63 22.20
N GLN A 390 -0.99 -11.38 21.09
CA GLN A 390 -2.17 -11.57 20.25
C GLN A 390 -3.31 -12.30 20.97
N ILE A 391 -3.00 -13.32 21.79
CA ILE A 391 -3.99 -14.08 22.57
C ILE A 391 -4.20 -13.52 23.99
N GLN A 392 -3.65 -12.35 24.29
CA GLN A 392 -3.81 -11.63 25.56
C GLN A 392 -3.47 -12.45 26.82
N ARG A 393 -2.42 -13.29 26.74
CA ARG A 393 -1.93 -14.09 27.88
C ARG A 393 -0.64 -13.54 28.46
N LEU A 394 -0.28 -14.03 29.65
CA LEU A 394 1.03 -13.75 30.26
C LEU A 394 2.17 -14.26 29.35
N PRO A 395 3.32 -13.56 29.30
CA PRO A 395 4.44 -13.96 28.46
C PRO A 395 4.92 -15.39 28.76
N CYS A 396 4.95 -16.22 27.71
CA CYS A 396 5.48 -17.57 27.76
C CYS A 396 6.92 -17.63 27.23
N ARG A 397 7.65 -18.65 27.67
CA ARG A 397 9.00 -18.95 27.20
C ARG A 397 9.07 -20.38 26.68
N LEU A 398 9.95 -20.61 25.72
CA LEU A 398 10.28 -21.96 25.27
C LEU A 398 11.20 -22.62 26.29
N ALA A 399 10.85 -23.81 26.76
CA ALA A 399 11.72 -24.58 27.64
C ALA A 399 13.01 -24.97 26.90
N PRO A 400 14.21 -24.97 27.53
CA PRO A 400 15.46 -25.32 26.86
C PRO A 400 15.46 -26.69 26.19
N ALA A 401 14.66 -27.63 26.70
CA ALA A 401 14.46 -28.97 26.13
C ALA A 401 13.88 -28.93 24.70
N THR A 402 13.20 -27.84 24.31
CA THR A 402 12.61 -27.66 22.98
C THR A 402 13.62 -27.27 21.90
N PHE A 403 14.78 -26.72 22.28
CA PHE A 403 15.71 -26.13 21.32
C PHE A 403 16.30 -27.13 20.33
N PRO A 404 16.77 -28.33 20.75
CA PRO A 404 17.29 -29.32 19.82
C PRO A 404 16.26 -29.75 18.77
N ALA A 405 15.01 -29.91 19.20
CA ALA A 405 13.91 -30.24 18.32
C ALA A 405 13.69 -29.13 17.28
N LEU A 406 13.53 -27.88 17.71
CA LEU A 406 13.34 -26.75 16.81
C LEU A 406 14.49 -26.60 15.80
N LEU A 407 15.74 -26.79 16.25
CA LEU A 407 16.94 -26.72 15.40
C LEU A 407 17.06 -27.89 14.40
N ALA A 408 16.61 -29.09 14.78
CA ALA A 408 16.65 -30.28 13.92
C ALA A 408 15.50 -30.36 12.91
N GLY A 409 14.45 -29.53 13.08
CA GLY A 409 13.30 -29.48 12.20
C GLY A 409 13.67 -29.14 10.74
N ARG A 410 13.02 -29.82 9.78
CA ARG A 410 13.22 -29.54 8.34
C ARG A 410 12.53 -28.26 7.87
N TRP A 411 11.47 -27.84 8.56
CA TRP A 411 10.69 -26.64 8.27
C TRP A 411 10.30 -26.45 6.79
N PRO A 412 9.57 -27.40 6.16
CA PRO A 412 9.15 -27.27 4.75
C PRO A 412 8.29 -26.03 4.47
N GLY A 413 7.55 -25.51 5.47
CA GLY A 413 6.84 -24.23 5.36
C GLY A 413 7.62 -23.03 5.92
N ASN A 414 8.92 -23.20 6.14
CA ASN A 414 9.88 -22.19 6.58
C ASN A 414 9.38 -21.36 7.79
N VAL A 415 9.57 -20.04 7.74
CA VAL A 415 9.24 -19.11 8.82
C VAL A 415 7.74 -19.10 9.12
N ARG A 416 6.89 -19.24 8.08
CA ARG A 416 5.42 -19.31 8.24
C ARG A 416 4.99 -20.54 9.04
N GLN A 417 5.61 -21.70 8.80
CA GLN A 417 5.34 -22.90 9.58
C GLN A 417 5.81 -22.74 11.02
N LEU A 418 7.02 -22.21 11.24
CA LEU A 418 7.53 -21.95 12.59
C LEU A 418 6.58 -21.02 13.37
N GLN A 419 6.15 -19.91 12.77
CA GLN A 419 5.21 -18.98 13.39
C GLN A 419 3.91 -19.68 13.81
N ASN A 420 3.32 -20.49 12.92
CA ASN A 420 2.08 -21.21 13.20
C ASN A 420 2.25 -22.25 14.32
N VAL A 421 3.36 -22.98 14.34
CA VAL A 421 3.69 -23.95 15.40
C VAL A 421 3.82 -23.24 16.74
N ILE A 422 4.59 -22.15 16.79
CA ILE A 422 4.81 -21.40 18.03
C ILE A 422 3.51 -20.77 18.54
N PHE A 423 2.68 -20.23 17.64
CA PHE A 423 1.36 -19.70 17.98
C PHE A 423 0.46 -20.79 18.60
N ARG A 424 0.39 -21.98 17.98
CA ARG A 424 -0.40 -23.10 18.51
C ARG A 424 0.10 -23.57 19.86
N ALA A 425 1.42 -23.70 20.03
CA ALA A 425 2.02 -24.08 21.30
C ALA A 425 1.71 -23.05 22.39
N ALA A 426 1.80 -21.75 22.08
CA ALA A 426 1.41 -20.67 22.98
C ALA A 426 -0.08 -20.66 23.32
N ALA A 427 -0.95 -21.20 22.45
CA ALA A 427 -2.40 -21.26 22.69
C ALA A 427 -2.82 -22.46 23.56
N ILE A 428 -2.12 -23.60 23.44
CA ILE A 428 -2.45 -24.84 24.15
C ILE A 428 -1.72 -24.96 25.49
N CYS A 429 -0.56 -24.32 25.64
CA CYS A 429 0.24 -24.41 26.85
C CYS A 429 -0.51 -23.82 28.07
N ASP A 430 -0.77 -24.63 29.09
CA ASP A 430 -1.40 -24.18 30.34
C ASP A 430 -0.42 -23.47 31.30
N SER A 431 0.89 -23.54 31.01
CA SER A 431 1.96 -23.02 31.83
C SER A 431 2.64 -21.78 31.22
N ASN A 432 3.60 -21.18 31.93
CA ASN A 432 4.44 -20.10 31.38
C ASN A 432 5.64 -20.64 30.57
N TRP A 433 5.82 -21.96 30.53
CA TRP A 433 6.87 -22.67 29.81
C TRP A 433 6.25 -23.63 28.79
N VAL A 434 6.55 -23.39 27.52
CA VAL A 434 6.18 -24.30 26.44
C VAL A 434 7.16 -25.45 26.43
N GLU A 435 6.66 -26.66 26.69
CA GLU A 435 7.45 -27.88 26.75
C GLU A 435 7.44 -28.64 25.41
N MET A 436 8.14 -29.78 25.36
CA MET A 436 8.22 -30.61 24.15
C MET A 436 6.84 -31.15 23.74
N ASP A 437 6.04 -31.59 24.72
CA ASP A 437 4.70 -32.13 24.48
C ASP A 437 3.78 -31.09 23.82
N ASP A 438 3.90 -29.81 24.20
CA ASP A 438 3.14 -28.71 23.60
C ASP A 438 3.49 -28.50 22.11
N LEU A 439 4.78 -28.65 21.75
CA LEU A 439 5.23 -28.54 20.36
C LEU A 439 4.71 -29.73 19.53
N ASP A 440 4.84 -30.95 20.05
CA ASP A 440 4.36 -32.17 19.39
C ASP A 440 2.85 -32.09 19.11
N ILE A 441 2.06 -31.63 20.08
CA ILE A 441 0.62 -31.38 19.91
C ILE A 441 0.37 -30.26 18.90
N ALA A 442 1.20 -29.22 18.86
CA ALA A 442 1.14 -28.13 17.91
C ALA A 442 1.54 -28.53 16.47
N GLY A 443 1.65 -29.83 16.17
CA GLY A 443 1.77 -30.36 14.81
C GLY A 443 3.18 -30.28 14.25
N THR A 444 4.19 -30.30 15.12
CA THR A 444 5.54 -30.62 14.69
C THR A 444 5.69 -32.13 14.57
N GLU A 445 5.71 -32.66 13.35
CA GLU A 445 6.56 -33.82 13.06
C GLU A 445 8.03 -33.36 13.11
N VAL A 446 8.46 -32.79 14.25
CA VAL A 446 9.83 -32.38 14.47
C VAL A 446 10.58 -33.64 14.86
N ALA A 447 11.20 -34.20 13.83
CA ALA A 447 11.95 -35.46 13.85
C ALA A 447 11.06 -36.69 14.11
N PRO A 448 11.47 -37.88 13.63
CA PRO A 448 10.95 -39.10 14.25
C PRO A 448 11.21 -38.94 15.75
N ARG A 449 10.20 -39.23 16.57
CA ARG A 449 10.42 -39.54 17.98
C ARG A 449 11.74 -40.31 18.05
N VAL A 450 12.66 -39.88 18.90
CA VAL A 450 13.71 -40.80 19.33
C VAL A 450 12.95 -42.03 19.79
N GLU A 451 12.93 -43.06 18.93
CA GLU A 451 12.23 -44.30 19.18
C GLU A 451 12.71 -44.78 20.55
N GLY A 452 11.73 -45.16 21.38
CA GLY A 452 11.89 -45.27 22.82
C GLY A 452 13.15 -46.01 23.21
N ALA A 453 13.80 -45.53 24.27
CA ALA A 453 14.95 -46.14 24.94
C ALA A 453 15.39 -47.48 24.34
N VAL A 454 16.25 -47.44 23.32
CA VAL A 454 16.85 -48.63 22.72
C VAL A 454 17.58 -49.37 23.84
N ALA A 455 17.05 -50.52 24.27
CA ALA A 455 17.61 -51.27 25.40
C ALA A 455 18.95 -51.93 25.06
N SER A 456 19.23 -52.16 23.77
CA SER A 456 20.50 -52.72 23.27
C SER A 456 20.70 -52.49 21.76
N LEU A 457 21.96 -52.50 21.32
CA LEU A 457 22.35 -52.42 19.89
C LEU A 457 21.71 -53.53 19.05
N GLU A 458 21.56 -54.72 19.63
CA GLU A 458 20.98 -55.88 18.96
C GLU A 458 19.50 -55.65 18.62
N GLN A 459 18.75 -55.03 19.54
CA GLN A 459 17.35 -54.68 19.32
C GLN A 459 17.18 -53.62 18.22
N ALA A 460 18.00 -52.56 18.22
CA ALA A 460 17.95 -51.53 17.18
C ALA A 460 18.30 -52.07 15.79
N MET A 461 19.26 -52.98 15.71
CA MET A 461 19.61 -53.63 14.44
C MET A 461 18.48 -54.54 13.95
N ASP A 462 17.80 -55.25 14.85
CA ASP A 462 16.66 -56.10 14.50
C ASP A 462 15.44 -55.30 14.05
N GLU A 463 15.14 -54.17 14.68
CA GLU A 463 14.02 -53.28 14.31
C GLU A 463 14.28 -52.61 12.96
N TYR A 464 15.50 -52.13 12.72
CA TYR A 464 15.90 -51.56 11.43
C TYR A 464 15.87 -52.62 10.32
N GLU A 465 16.39 -53.82 10.57
CA GLU A 465 16.39 -54.93 9.61
C GLU A 465 14.96 -55.36 9.28
N LYS A 466 14.06 -55.42 10.27
CA LYS A 466 12.64 -55.70 10.06
C LYS A 466 11.96 -54.66 9.18
N ALA A 467 12.08 -53.37 9.53
CA ALA A 467 11.44 -52.28 8.79
C ALA A 467 11.93 -52.17 7.34
N LEU A 468 13.23 -52.39 7.12
CA LEU A 468 13.82 -52.44 5.78
C LEU A 468 13.22 -53.59 4.94
N LEU A 469 13.07 -54.77 5.53
CA LEU A 469 12.50 -55.93 4.85
C LEU A 469 11.00 -55.76 4.57
N GLU A 470 10.22 -55.21 5.49
CA GLU A 470 8.79 -54.90 5.27
C GLU A 470 8.60 -53.94 4.09
N LYS A 471 9.35 -52.84 4.08
CA LYS A 471 9.28 -51.83 3.00
C LYS A 471 9.66 -52.39 1.63
N LEU A 472 10.65 -53.27 1.57
CA LEU A 472 11.11 -53.84 0.30
C LEU A 472 10.24 -55.01 -0.16
N TYR A 473 9.53 -55.69 0.76
CA TYR A 473 8.69 -56.83 0.43
C TYR A 473 7.52 -56.44 -0.50
N ASP A 474 6.96 -55.23 -0.36
CA ASP A 474 5.88 -54.72 -1.21
C ASP A 474 6.27 -54.64 -2.69
N SER A 475 7.53 -54.29 -2.97
CA SER A 475 8.06 -54.18 -4.34
C SER A 475 8.75 -55.45 -4.83
N HIS A 476 9.14 -56.34 -3.91
CA HIS A 476 9.90 -57.56 -4.19
C HIS A 476 9.37 -58.71 -3.31
N PRO A 477 8.19 -59.29 -3.60
CA PRO A 477 7.47 -60.24 -2.72
C PRO A 477 8.08 -61.65 -2.71
N SER A 478 9.39 -61.77 -2.93
CA SER A 478 10.13 -63.03 -2.93
C SER A 478 11.48 -62.86 -2.25
N SER A 479 11.83 -63.81 -1.41
CA SER A 479 13.15 -63.88 -0.77
C SER A 479 14.31 -64.00 -1.76
N ARG A 480 14.08 -64.43 -3.02
CA ARG A 480 15.12 -64.41 -4.07
C ARG A 480 15.31 -63.00 -4.64
N GLN A 481 14.22 -62.26 -4.82
CA GLN A 481 14.25 -60.89 -5.35
C GLN A 481 14.88 -59.93 -4.33
N LEU A 482 14.50 -60.06 -3.05
CA LEU A 482 15.09 -59.30 -1.96
C LEU A 482 16.60 -59.57 -1.79
N ALA A 483 17.01 -60.83 -1.91
CA ALA A 483 18.42 -61.20 -1.84
C ALA A 483 19.25 -60.62 -2.99
N ALA A 484 18.71 -60.63 -4.21
CA ALA A 484 19.36 -59.99 -5.36
C ALA A 484 19.47 -58.47 -5.18
N ARG A 485 18.42 -57.82 -4.63
CA ARG A 485 18.41 -56.37 -4.39
C ARG A 485 19.36 -55.94 -3.28
N LEU A 486 19.45 -56.75 -2.23
CA LEU A 486 20.25 -56.47 -1.03
C LEU A 486 21.67 -57.05 -1.09
N GLY A 487 22.04 -57.71 -2.19
CA GLY A 487 23.40 -58.24 -2.39
C GLY A 487 23.79 -59.34 -1.40
N THR A 488 22.84 -60.15 -0.96
CA THR A 488 23.06 -61.19 0.06
C THR A 488 22.47 -62.54 -0.38
N SER A 489 22.67 -63.60 0.40
CA SER A 489 22.16 -64.92 0.06
C SER A 489 20.64 -65.02 0.30
N HIS A 490 19.96 -65.70 -0.63
CA HIS A 490 18.52 -66.00 -0.51
C HIS A 490 18.18 -66.76 0.78
N THR A 491 19.09 -67.62 1.27
CA THR A 491 18.91 -68.36 2.52
C THR A 491 18.98 -67.45 3.75
N ALA A 492 19.85 -66.42 3.75
CA ALA A 492 19.93 -65.44 4.84
C ALA A 492 18.66 -64.56 4.90
N ILE A 493 18.18 -64.09 3.75
CA ILE A 493 16.92 -63.32 3.67
C ILE A 493 15.72 -64.17 4.05
N ALA A 494 15.64 -65.42 3.58
CA ALA A 494 14.55 -66.33 3.96
C ALA A 494 14.50 -66.59 5.48
N LYS A 495 15.68 -66.71 6.14
CA LYS A 495 15.77 -66.85 7.60
C LYS A 495 15.28 -65.59 8.33
N ARG A 496 15.64 -64.40 7.83
CA ARG A 496 15.21 -63.11 8.40
C ARG A 496 13.73 -62.83 8.21
N LEU A 497 13.18 -63.10 7.02
CA LEU A 497 11.74 -62.98 6.77
C LEU A 497 10.92 -63.90 7.69
N ARG A 498 11.40 -65.12 7.96
CA ARG A 498 10.80 -66.02 8.95
C ARG A 498 10.94 -65.50 10.38
N LYS A 499 12.11 -64.95 10.76
CA LYS A 499 12.37 -64.37 12.08
C LYS A 499 11.38 -63.23 12.38
N TYR A 500 11.08 -62.39 11.38
CA TYR A 500 10.23 -61.21 11.56
C TYR A 500 8.76 -61.41 11.14
N GLY A 501 8.39 -62.58 10.62
CA GLY A 501 7.02 -62.88 10.21
C GLY A 501 6.55 -62.16 8.95
N ILE A 502 7.46 -61.84 8.02
CA ILE A 502 7.18 -61.07 6.81
C ILE A 502 6.98 -62.03 5.63
N GLY A 503 5.78 -62.03 5.04
CA GLY A 503 5.36 -62.90 3.94
C GLY A 503 4.46 -64.05 4.39
N LYS A 504 3.54 -64.49 3.51
CA LYS A 504 2.63 -65.62 3.81
C LYS A 504 3.45 -66.93 3.94
N LEU A 505 3.13 -67.70 4.99
CA LEU A 505 3.62 -69.05 5.28
C LEU A 505 3.60 -69.98 4.05
#